data_AF-A0A1E7QJL0-F1
#
_entry.id   AF-A0A1E7QJL0-F1
#
_cell.length_a   1.000
_cell.length_b   1.000
_cell.length_c   1.000
_cell.angle_alpha   90.00
_cell.angle_beta   90.00
_cell.angle_gamma   90.00
#
_symmetry.space_group_name_H-M   'P 1'
#
loop_
_entity.id
_entity.type
_entity.pdbx_description
1 polymer ?
#
loop_
_entity_poly.entity_id
_entity_poly.type
_entity_poly.pdbx_seq_one_letter_code
_entity_poly.pdbx_strand_id
1 'polypeptide(L)'
;MMSLFVTLIVYSSFDKIIYRYHSYIDQCNRYISNFLLNNGFSINEVIITGNYFINRESILDLIDRKQPILYVRLAKLASEIKLKNKWIKNISIYRILPNILHIDIDEYNT
;
A
#
# COMPACT_ATOMS: atom_id res chain seq x y z
N MET A 1 44.61 1.58 -16.82
CA MET A 1 43.77 2.32 -17.80
C MET A 1 42.74 1.41 -18.47
N MET A 2 43.12 0.37 -19.23
CA MET A 2 42.13 -0.48 -19.93
C MET A 2 41.14 -1.23 -19.03
N SER A 3 41.58 -1.79 -17.90
CA SER A 3 40.68 -2.48 -16.96
C SER A 3 39.57 -1.55 -16.41
N LEU A 4 39.94 -0.31 -16.06
CA LEU A 4 39.02 0.67 -15.48
C LEU A 4 37.95 1.14 -16.49
N PHE A 5 38.34 1.24 -17.76
CA PHE A 5 37.44 1.55 -18.86
C PHE A 5 36.45 0.41 -19.14
N VAL A 6 36.93 -0.84 -19.15
CA VAL A 6 36.08 -2.03 -19.32
C VAL A 6 35.10 -2.16 -18.15
N THR A 7 35.55 -1.97 -16.90
CA THR A 7 34.65 -2.01 -15.73
C THR A 7 33.57 -0.93 -15.80
N LEU A 8 33.88 0.26 -16.29
CA LEU A 8 32.90 1.35 -16.43
C LEU A 8 31.82 1.02 -17.48
N ILE A 9 32.24 0.45 -18.63
CA ILE A 9 31.32 0.04 -19.69
C ILE A 9 30.38 -1.06 -19.18
N VAL A 10 30.93 -2.05 -18.47
CA VAL A 10 30.15 -3.16 -17.91
C VAL A 10 29.14 -2.63 -16.88
N TYR A 11 29.56 -1.75 -15.96
CA TYR A 11 28.68 -1.14 -14.97
C TYR A 11 27.54 -0.33 -15.61
N SER A 12 27.86 0.56 -16.56
CA SER A 12 26.86 1.35 -17.29
C SER A 12 25.88 0.48 -18.08
N SER A 13 26.35 -0.65 -18.63
CA SER A 13 25.50 -1.61 -19.32
C SER A 13 24.54 -2.31 -18.36
N PHE A 14 25.01 -2.71 -17.18
CA PHE A 14 24.16 -3.28 -16.13
C PHE A 14 23.11 -2.29 -15.63
N ASP A 15 23.48 -1.04 -15.37
CA ASP A 15 22.53 0.01 -14.97
C ASP A 15 21.41 0.19 -16.00
N LYS A 16 21.76 0.17 -17.29
CA LYS A 16 20.80 0.29 -18.37
C LYS A 16 19.85 -0.91 -18.45
N ILE A 17 20.34 -2.12 -18.18
CA ILE A 17 19.51 -3.34 -18.11
C ILE A 17 18.56 -3.26 -16.91
N ILE A 18 19.07 -2.89 -15.74
CA ILE A 18 18.29 -2.73 -14.51
C ILE A 18 17.19 -1.67 -14.73
N TYR A 19 17.54 -0.53 -15.31
CA TYR A 19 16.58 0.53 -15.63
C TYR A 19 15.47 0.04 -16.56
N ARG A 20 15.81 -0.67 -17.64
CA ARG A 20 14.82 -1.24 -18.57
C ARG A 20 13.93 -2.25 -17.86
N TYR A 21 14.50 -3.12 -17.03
CA TYR A 21 13.74 -4.09 -16.27
C TYR A 21 12.71 -3.42 -15.34
N HIS A 22 13.13 -2.41 -14.57
CA HIS A 22 12.22 -1.64 -13.73
C HIS A 22 11.11 -0.96 -14.54
N SER A 23 11.45 -0.35 -15.66
CA SER A 23 10.47 0.29 -16.56
C SER A 23 9.39 -0.69 -17.06
N TYR A 24 9.80 -1.89 -17.48
CA TYR A 24 8.84 -2.93 -17.89
C TYR A 24 7.95 -3.40 -16.74
N ILE A 25 8.52 -3.63 -15.56
CA ILE A 25 7.75 -4.03 -14.37
C ILE A 25 6.74 -2.94 -13.97
N ASP A 26 7.15 -1.68 -13.99
CA ASP A 26 6.27 -0.54 -13.69
C ASP A 26 5.12 -0.45 -14.70
N GLN A 27 5.39 -0.69 -15.99
CA GLN A 27 4.36 -0.70 -17.01
C GLN A 27 3.37 -1.85 -16.79
N CYS A 28 3.84 -3.06 -16.51
CA CYS A 28 3.00 -4.20 -16.17
C CYS A 28 2.14 -3.92 -14.92
N ASN A 29 2.73 -3.35 -13.87
CA ASN A 29 2.02 -2.98 -12.65
C ASN A 29 0.90 -1.97 -12.93
N ARG A 30 1.14 -0.98 -13.79
CA ARG A 30 0.10 -0.02 -14.21
C ARG A 30 -1.04 -0.71 -14.94
N TYR A 31 -0.74 -1.61 -15.88
CA TYR A 31 -1.78 -2.37 -16.59
C TYR A 31 -2.61 -3.23 -15.65
N ILE A 32 -1.97 -3.97 -14.74
CA ILE A 32 -2.67 -4.82 -13.76
C ILE A 32 -3.50 -3.94 -12.80
N SER A 33 -2.94 -2.84 -12.32
CA SER A 33 -3.65 -1.89 -11.46
C SER A 33 -4.92 -1.38 -12.13
N ASN A 34 -4.80 -0.90 -13.38
CA ASN A 34 -5.94 -0.41 -14.15
C ASN A 34 -6.97 -1.52 -14.41
N PHE A 35 -6.52 -2.72 -14.73
CA PHE A 35 -7.40 -3.88 -14.90
C PHE A 35 -8.20 -4.15 -13.62
N LEU A 36 -7.56 -4.20 -12.45
CA LEU A 36 -8.22 -4.42 -11.17
C LEU A 36 -9.24 -3.32 -10.85
N LEU A 37 -8.86 -2.05 -11.03
CA LEU A 37 -9.77 -0.92 -10.81
C LEU A 37 -11.00 -0.99 -11.72
N ASN A 38 -10.80 -1.29 -13.00
CA ASN A 38 -11.89 -1.43 -13.97
C ASN A 38 -12.81 -2.64 -13.69
N ASN A 39 -12.33 -3.62 -12.93
CA ASN A 39 -13.09 -4.81 -12.52
C ASN A 39 -13.64 -4.69 -11.09
N GLY A 40 -13.75 -3.47 -10.54
CA GLY A 40 -14.45 -3.22 -9.28
C GLY A 40 -13.61 -3.46 -8.02
N PHE A 41 -12.29 -3.59 -8.13
CA PHE A 41 -11.39 -3.68 -6.96
C PHE A 41 -10.98 -2.31 -6.40
N SER A 42 -11.68 -1.23 -6.77
CA SER A 42 -11.52 0.07 -6.11
C SER A 42 -12.05 0.01 -4.67
N ILE A 43 -11.48 0.80 -3.77
CA ILE A 43 -11.95 0.88 -2.38
C ILE A 43 -13.17 1.81 -2.34
N ASN A 44 -14.37 1.22 -2.36
CA ASN A 44 -15.61 1.99 -2.37
C ASN A 44 -16.09 2.31 -0.96
N GLU A 45 -15.85 1.38 -0.03
CA GLU A 45 -16.36 1.48 1.32
C GLU A 45 -15.26 1.10 2.33
N VAL A 46 -15.23 1.86 3.43
CA VAL A 46 -14.38 1.59 4.58
C VAL A 46 -15.28 1.49 5.80
N ILE A 47 -15.36 0.29 6.36
CA ILE A 47 -16.15 0.00 7.55
C ILE A 47 -15.20 0.05 8.75
N ILE A 48 -15.54 0.88 9.74
CA ILE A 48 -14.77 1.00 10.98
C ILE A 48 -15.68 0.57 12.14
N THR A 49 -15.28 -0.50 12.84
CA THR A 49 -16.00 -1.08 13.98
C THR A 49 -15.14 -1.11 15.23
N GLY A 50 -15.77 -1.48 16.35
CA GLY A 50 -15.12 -1.67 17.65
C GLY A 50 -15.41 -0.52 18.62
N ASN A 51 -14.67 -0.49 19.73
CA ASN A 51 -14.76 0.56 20.74
C ASN A 51 -13.67 1.61 20.44
N TYR A 52 -14.06 2.70 19.79
CA TYR A 52 -13.13 3.75 19.37
C TYR A 52 -13.67 5.15 19.62
N PHE A 53 -12.78 6.05 20.05
CA PHE A 53 -13.02 7.49 20.11
C PHE A 53 -12.32 8.25 18.97
N ILE A 54 -11.51 7.55 18.17
CA ILE A 54 -10.76 8.14 17.06
C ILE A 54 -11.69 8.73 16.00
N ASN A 55 -11.31 9.91 15.49
CA ASN A 55 -12.00 10.53 14.38
C ASN A 55 -11.88 9.66 13.11
N ARG A 56 -13.01 9.25 12.55
CA ARG A 56 -13.10 8.46 11.31
C ARG A 56 -12.30 9.08 10.16
N GLU A 57 -12.39 10.40 9.96
CA GLU A 57 -11.69 11.09 8.86
C GLU A 57 -10.17 10.91 8.95
N SER A 58 -9.62 10.92 10.17
CA SER A 58 -8.17 10.74 10.38
C SER A 58 -7.65 9.37 9.93
N ILE A 59 -8.52 8.35 9.95
CA ILE A 59 -8.21 7.00 9.44
C ILE A 59 -8.40 6.96 7.92
N LEU A 60 -9.47 7.59 7.41
CA LEU A 60 -9.75 7.62 5.97
C LEU A 60 -8.64 8.33 5.18
N ASP A 61 -8.04 9.39 5.74
CA ASP A 61 -6.91 10.12 5.14
C ASP A 61 -5.65 9.26 4.95
N LEU A 62 -5.51 8.16 5.69
CA LEU A 62 -4.38 7.21 5.54
C LEU A 62 -4.60 6.21 4.40
N ILE A 63 -5.82 6.12 3.86
CA ILE A 63 -6.19 5.13 2.86
C ILE A 63 -6.12 5.76 1.48
N ASP A 64 -5.12 5.38 0.69
CA ASP A 64 -5.13 5.70 -0.74
C ASP A 64 -6.20 4.88 -1.45
N ARG A 65 -7.31 5.54 -1.80
CA ARG A 65 -8.43 4.93 -2.54
C ARG A 65 -8.22 4.88 -4.05
N LYS A 66 -7.14 5.46 -4.58
CA LYS A 66 -6.84 5.46 -6.01
C LYS A 66 -6.18 4.15 -6.48
N GLN A 67 -5.64 3.37 -5.55
CA GLN A 67 -5.07 2.06 -5.84
C GLN A 67 -6.10 0.93 -5.64
N PRO A 68 -5.92 -0.23 -6.29
CA PRO A 68 -6.72 -1.41 -6.01
C PRO A 68 -6.63 -1.83 -4.54
N ILE A 69 -7.72 -2.36 -3.99
CA ILE A 69 -7.77 -2.83 -2.59
C ILE A 69 -6.70 -3.89 -2.29
N LEU A 70 -6.33 -4.69 -3.30
CA LEU A 70 -5.30 -5.72 -3.19
C LEU A 70 -3.90 -5.13 -2.94
N TYR A 71 -3.66 -3.89 -3.37
CA TYR A 71 -2.36 -3.23 -3.25
C TYR A 71 -2.19 -2.51 -1.90
N VAL A 72 -3.29 -2.33 -1.15
CA VAL A 72 -3.24 -1.77 0.20
C VAL A 72 -2.39 -2.67 1.10
N ARG A 73 -1.32 -2.11 1.68
CA ARG A 73 -0.47 -2.83 2.64
C ARG A 73 -1.10 -2.80 4.03
N LEU A 74 -1.94 -3.78 4.36
CA LEU A 74 -2.73 -3.80 5.60
C LEU A 74 -1.89 -3.62 6.87
N ALA A 75 -0.75 -4.31 6.98
CA ALA A 75 0.14 -4.18 8.14
C ALA A 75 0.72 -2.76 8.27
N LYS A 76 1.05 -2.12 7.15
CA LYS A 76 1.54 -0.73 7.12
C LYS A 76 0.43 0.21 7.59
N LEU A 77 -0.77 0.07 7.03
CA LEU A 77 -1.93 0.88 7.42
C LEU A 77 -2.25 0.73 8.92
N ALA A 78 -2.26 -0.50 9.44
CA ALA A 78 -2.45 -0.77 10.86
C ALA A 78 -1.39 -0.09 11.73
N SER A 79 -0.12 -0.17 11.32
CA SER A 79 0.97 0.49 12.04
C SER A 79 0.85 2.02 12.03
N GLU A 80 0.46 2.63 10.90
CA GLU A 80 0.29 4.08 10.78
C GLU A 80 -0.87 4.59 11.65
N ILE A 81 -1.99 3.86 11.68
CA ILE A 81 -3.12 4.18 12.55
C ILE A 81 -2.71 4.10 14.03
N LYS A 82 -1.99 3.04 14.43
CA LYS A 82 -1.53 2.85 15.82
C LYS A 82 -0.45 3.86 16.23
N LEU A 83 0.42 4.28 15.33
CA LEU A 83 1.43 5.30 15.59
C LEU A 83 0.80 6.67 15.86
N LYS A 84 -0.28 7.03 15.14
CA LYS A 84 -1.03 8.27 15.38
C LYS A 84 -1.91 8.22 16.64
N ASN A 85 -2.34 7.04 17.07
CA ASN A 85 -3.29 6.85 18.17
C ASN A 85 -2.74 5.82 19.17
N LYS A 86 -1.89 6.28 20.10
CA LYS A 86 -1.17 5.40 21.04
C LYS A 86 -2.06 4.63 22.03
N TRP A 87 -3.32 5.07 22.21
CA TRP A 87 -4.30 4.42 23.07
C TRP A 87 -5.03 3.25 22.38
N ILE A 88 -4.72 2.95 21.12
CA ILE A 88 -5.19 1.72 20.47
C ILE A 88 -4.44 0.52 21.05
N LYS A 89 -5.20 -0.37 21.68
CA LYS A 89 -4.70 -1.66 22.17
C LYS A 89 -4.50 -2.61 20.99
N ASN A 90 -5.56 -2.86 20.23
CA ASN A 90 -5.53 -3.76 19.09
C ASN A 90 -6.18 -3.14 17.85
N ILE A 91 -5.67 -3.51 16.67
CA ILE A 91 -6.24 -3.13 15.38
C ILE A 91 -6.17 -4.32 14.43
N SER A 92 -7.32 -4.67 13.83
CA SER A 92 -7.42 -5.70 12.81
C SER A 92 -7.91 -5.06 11.52
N ILE A 93 -7.17 -5.27 10.43
CA ILE A 93 -7.56 -4.77 9.11
C ILE A 93 -7.62 -5.95 8.16
N TYR A 94 -8.74 -6.09 7.46
CA TYR A 94 -8.93 -7.14 6.46
C TYR A 94 -9.78 -6.62 5.30
N ARG A 95 -9.74 -7.36 4.19
CA ARG A 95 -10.46 -7.02 2.96
C ARG A 95 -11.70 -7.89 2.87
N ILE A 96 -12.83 -7.26 2.57
CA ILE A 96 -14.03 -7.94 2.10
C ILE A 96 -14.11 -7.63 0.61
N LEU A 97 -13.71 -8.61 -0.20
CA LEU A 97 -13.62 -8.43 -1.65
C LEU A 97 -15.02 -8.24 -2.28
N PRO A 98 -15.11 -7.46 -3.37
CA PRO A 98 -13.98 -6.89 -4.13
C PRO A 98 -13.52 -5.51 -3.64
N ASN A 99 -14.28 -4.79 -2.80
CA ASN A 99 -14.15 -3.33 -2.68
C ASN A 99 -14.33 -2.74 -1.27
N ILE A 100 -14.46 -3.57 -0.24
CA ILE A 100 -14.69 -3.12 1.14
C ILE A 100 -13.43 -3.36 1.97
N LEU A 101 -12.94 -2.31 2.64
CA LEU A 101 -11.89 -2.42 3.65
C LEU A 101 -12.50 -2.37 5.05
N HIS A 102 -12.35 -3.44 5.82
CA HIS A 102 -12.84 -3.49 7.19
C HIS A 102 -11.70 -3.22 8.17
N ILE A 103 -11.93 -2.31 9.10
CA ILE A 103 -11.01 -1.93 10.17
C ILE A 103 -11.75 -2.12 11.50
N ASP A 104 -11.22 -2.96 12.36
CA ASP A 104 -11.73 -3.19 13.71
C ASP A 104 -10.72 -2.68 14.74
N ILE A 105 -11.18 -1.80 15.65
CA ILE A 105 -10.33 -1.09 16.61
C ILE A 105 -10.79 -1.37 18.03
N ASP A 106 -9.84 -1.79 18.87
CA ASP A 106 -10.01 -1.92 20.32
C ASP A 106 -9.07 -0.93 21.01
N GLU A 107 -9.64 0.06 21.69
CA GLU A 107 -8.90 1.01 22.51
C GLU A 107 -8.72 0.48 23.94
N TYR A 108 -7.69 0.95 24.65
CA TYR A 108 -7.60 0.69 26.09
C TYR A 108 -8.82 1.31 26.77
N ASN A 109 -9.50 0.56 27.65
CA ASN A 109 -10.58 1.11 28.47
C ASN A 109 -10.08 2.39 29.15
N THR A 110 -10.72 3.51 28.82
CA THR A 110 -10.55 4.80 29.49
C THR A 110 -11.42 4.86 30.72
#